data_AF-A0AAJ2PRU0-F1
#
_entry.id   AF-A0AAJ2PRU0-F1
#
_cell.length_a   1.000
_cell.length_b   1.000
_cell.length_c   1.000
_cell.angle_alpha   90.00
_cell.angle_beta   90.00
_cell.angle_gamma   90.00
#
_symmetry.space_group_name_H-M   'P 1'
#
loop_
_entity.id
_entity.type
_entity.pdbx_description
1 polymer ?
#
loop_
_entity_poly.entity_id
_entity_poly.type
_entity_poly.pdbx_seq_one_letter_code
_entity_poly.pdbx_strand_id
1 'polypeptide(L)' 'MGVLAHWREEAGNYSGAAAVWKKLLAARVRVLGPNHPDTITSWDLLASSLEKSGDLEGAAAAVEEGVAGRVRLLVGGG' A
#
# COMPACT_ATOMS: atom_id res chain seq x y z
N MET A 1 2.79 -7.69 -8.95
CA MET A 1 2.77 -6.22 -9.04
C MET A 1 1.46 -5.77 -9.66
N GLY A 2 0.78 -4.78 -9.08
CA GLY A 2 -0.53 -4.29 -9.54
C GLY A 2 -0.44 -3.40 -10.77
N VAL A 3 -0.23 -4.00 -11.95
CA VAL A 3 -0.04 -3.30 -13.24
C VAL A 3 -1.17 -2.30 -13.56
N LEU A 4 -2.40 -2.58 -13.11
CA LEU A 4 -3.55 -1.71 -13.30
C LEU A 4 -3.47 -0.40 -12.50
N ALA A 5 -2.90 -0.44 -11.30
CA ALA A 5 -2.76 0.76 -10.48
C ALA A 5 -1.69 1.68 -11.07
N HIS A 6 -0.59 1.11 -11.53
CA HIS A 6 0.49 1.85 -12.21
C HIS A 6 -0.02 2.58 -13.46
N TRP A 7 -0.81 1.91 -14.32
CA TRP A 7 -1.41 2.56 -15.50
C TRP A 7 -2.41 3.66 -15.14
N ARG A 8 -3.08 3.57 -13.99
CA ARG A 8 -3.98 4.65 -13.52
C ARG A 8 -3.23 5.85 -12.99
N GLU A 9 -2.07 5.65 -12.35
CA GLU A 9 -1.18 6.76 -11.97
C GLU A 9 -0.64 7.48 -13.20
N GLU A 10 -0.21 6.75 -14.23
CA GLU A 10 0.25 7.31 -15.51
C GLU A 10 -0.86 8.08 -16.25
N ALA A 11 -2.11 7.64 -16.11
CA ALA A 11 -3.29 8.35 -16.61
C ALA A 11 -3.72 9.56 -15.74
N GLY A 12 -2.97 9.89 -14.68
CA GLY A 12 -3.28 10.98 -13.75
C GLY A 12 -4.44 10.70 -12.78
N ASN A 13 -4.96 9.47 -12.76
CA ASN A 13 -6.06 9.04 -11.90
C ASN A 13 -5.54 8.38 -10.62
N TYR A 14 -4.91 9.19 -9.77
CA TYR A 14 -4.29 8.74 -8.52
C TYR A 14 -5.29 8.19 -7.51
N SER A 15 -6.51 8.74 -7.43
CA SER A 15 -7.59 8.21 -6.57
C SER A 15 -8.07 6.83 -7.05
N GLY A 16 -8.16 6.63 -8.36
CA GLY A 16 -8.44 5.33 -8.95
C GLY A 16 -7.32 4.31 -8.73
N ALA A 17 -6.05 4.74 -8.79
CA ALA A 17 -4.91 3.91 -8.46
C ALA A 17 -4.92 3.48 -6.98
N ALA A 18 -5.18 4.41 -6.06
CA ALA A 18 -5.30 4.13 -4.65
C ALA A 18 -6.41 3.10 -4.35
N ALA A 19 -7.56 3.19 -5.02
CA ALA A 19 -8.63 2.20 -4.87
C ALA A 19 -8.21 0.79 -5.31
N VAL A 20 -7.39 0.68 -6.37
CA VAL A 20 -6.84 -0.61 -6.82
C VAL A 20 -5.81 -1.13 -5.82
N TRP A 21 -4.92 -0.27 -5.32
CA TRP A 21 -3.94 -0.64 -4.30
C TRP A 21 -4.62 -1.11 -3.01
N LYS A 22 -5.68 -0.44 -2.53
CA LYS A 22 -6.48 -0.90 -1.38
C LYS A 22 -7.03 -2.31 -1.58
N LYS A 23 -7.59 -2.62 -2.75
CA LYS A 23 -8.12 -3.96 -3.06
C LYS A 23 -7.01 -5.02 -3.11
N LEU A 24 -5.90 -4.71 -3.77
CA LEU A 24 -4.75 -5.62 -3.87
C LEU A 24 -4.13 -5.88 -2.50
N LEU A 25 -4.02 -4.83 -1.68
CA LEU A 25 -3.51 -4.91 -0.32
C LEU A 25 -4.39 -5.80 0.55
N ALA A 26 -5.72 -5.65 0.53
CA ALA A 26 -6.62 -6.54 1.26
C ALA A 26 -6.45 -8.01 0.86
N ALA A 27 -6.26 -8.28 -0.44
CA ALA A 27 -5.98 -9.63 -0.92
C ALA A 27 -4.61 -10.15 -0.42
N ARG A 28 -3.57 -9.30 -0.45
CA ARG A 28 -2.21 -9.64 0.01
C ARG A 28 -2.16 -9.88 1.51
N VAL A 29 -2.81 -9.05 2.32
CA VAL A 29 -2.95 -9.27 3.77
C VAL A 29 -3.63 -10.61 4.05
N ARG A 30 -4.70 -10.95 3.31
CA ARG A 30 -5.41 -12.22 3.52
C ARG A 30 -4.61 -13.46 3.12
N VAL A 31 -3.86 -13.38 2.02
CA VAL A 31 -3.17 -14.54 1.44
C VAL A 31 -1.75 -14.71 2.00
N LEU A 32 -1.01 -13.61 2.13
CA LEU A 32 0.41 -13.59 2.49
C LEU A 32 0.63 -13.15 3.95
N GLY A 33 -0.36 -12.51 4.55
CA GLY A 33 -0.27 -11.92 5.88
C GLY A 33 0.18 -10.46 5.85
N PRO A 34 -0.04 -9.73 6.97
CA PRO A 34 0.28 -8.31 7.09
C PRO A 34 1.78 -8.01 7.10
N ASN A 35 2.61 -8.99 7.48
CA ASN A 35 4.06 -8.82 7.58
C ASN A 35 4.79 -9.25 6.30
N HIS A 36 4.11 -9.70 5.25
CA HIS A 36 4.81 -10.14 4.05
C HIS A 36 5.43 -8.95 3.30
N PRO A 37 6.65 -9.04 2.75
CA PRO A 37 7.29 -7.96 2.00
C PRO A 37 6.40 -7.38 0.88
N ASP A 38 5.72 -8.23 0.08
CA ASP A 38 4.76 -7.77 -0.91
C ASP A 38 3.58 -6.96 -0.34
N THR A 39 3.11 -7.31 0.86
CA THR A 39 2.03 -6.60 1.54
C THR A 39 2.51 -5.21 1.97
N ILE A 40 3.73 -5.14 2.53
CA ILE A 40 4.38 -3.90 2.94
C ILE A 40 4.62 -2.99 1.73
N THR A 41 5.16 -3.52 0.63
CA THR A 41 5.34 -2.75 -0.61
C THR A 41 4.02 -2.21 -1.16
N SER A 42 2.92 -2.95 -0.99
CA SER A 42 1.58 -2.46 -1.37
C SER A 42 1.09 -1.30 -0.52
N TRP A 43 1.47 -1.21 0.76
CA TRP A 43 1.17 -0.06 1.61
C TRP A 43 1.91 1.19 1.16
N ASP A 44 3.20 1.08 0.85
CA ASP A 44 4.01 2.22 0.39
C ASP A 44 3.49 2.76 -0.96
N LEU A 45 3.07 1.87 -1.87
CA LEU A 45 2.47 2.26 -3.14
C LEU A 45 1.09 2.91 -2.96
N LEU A 46 0.27 2.42 -2.02
CA LEU A 46 -0.99 3.05 -1.68
C LEU A 46 -0.79 4.47 -1.12
N ALA A 47 0.17 4.64 -0.21
CA ALA A 47 0.49 5.93 0.37
C ALA A 47 0.90 6.94 -0.71
N SER A 48 1.77 6.54 -1.64
CA SER A 48 2.21 7.40 -2.75
C SER A 48 1.05 7.80 -3.67
N SER A 49 0.15 6.87 -4.01
CA SER A 49 -1.04 7.22 -4.80
C SER A 49 -1.98 8.16 -4.07
N LEU A 50 -2.16 7.99 -2.74
CA LEU A 50 -3.04 8.84 -1.93
C LEU A 50 -2.47 10.26 -1.80
N GLU A 51 -1.18 10.39 -1.55
CA GLU A 51 -0.46 11.67 -1.53
C GLU A 51 -0.64 12.44 -2.84
N LYS A 52 -0.40 11.77 -3.98
CA LYS A 52 -0.59 12.37 -5.32
C LYS A 52 -2.04 12.71 -5.64
N SER A 53 -3.00 12.07 -4.98
CA SER A 53 -4.42 12.40 -5.10
C SER A 53 -4.88 13.55 -4.19
N GLY A 54 -4.00 14.02 -3.28
CA GLY A 54 -4.30 15.04 -2.28
C GLY A 54 -4.91 14.51 -0.97
N ASP A 55 -5.10 13.19 -0.83
CA ASP A 55 -5.60 12.55 0.39
C ASP A 55 -4.44 12.26 1.35
N LEU A 56 -3.99 13.31 2.05
CA LEU A 56 -2.87 13.24 2.98
C LEU A 56 -3.19 12.41 4.24
N GLU A 57 -4.44 12.44 4.70
CA GLU A 57 -4.88 11.63 5.84
C GLU A 57 -4.85 10.14 5.51
N GLY A 58 -5.36 9.78 4.33
CA GLY A 58 -5.28 8.41 3.82
C GLY A 58 -3.84 7.95 3.58
N ALA A 59 -2.98 8.84 3.09
CA ALA A 59 -1.57 8.54 2.89
C ALA A 59 -0.85 8.27 4.22
N ALA A 60 -1.09 9.10 5.24
CA ALA A 60 -0.51 8.93 6.58
C ALA A 60 -0.93 7.58 7.19
N ALA A 61 -2.23 7.26 7.15
CA ALA A 61 -2.73 5.97 7.64
C ALA A 61 -2.09 4.77 6.91
N ALA A 62 -1.86 4.87 5.60
CA ALA A 62 -1.19 3.83 4.83
C ALA A 62 0.29 3.66 5.22
N VAL A 63 1.00 4.75 5.49
CA VAL A 63 2.39 4.72 5.97
C VAL A 63 2.48 4.10 7.37
N GLU A 64 1.57 4.47 8.27
CA GLU A 64 1.54 3.93 9.64
C GLU A 64 1.42 2.40 9.64
N GLU A 65 0.49 1.86 8.86
CA GLU A 65 0.31 0.41 8.73
C GLU A 65 1.51 -0.29 8.07
N GLY A 66 2.09 0.31 7.03
CA GLY A 66 3.29 -0.21 6.38
C GLY A 66 4.51 -0.24 7.31
N VAL A 67 4.69 0.82 8.12
CA VAL A 67 5.75 0.89 9.15
C VAL A 67 5.51 -0.14 10.24
N ALA A 68 4.28 -0.29 10.73
CA ALA A 68 3.95 -1.30 11.74
C ALA A 68 4.25 -2.73 11.24
N GLY A 69 3.99 -3.02 9.96
CA GLY A 69 4.38 -4.26 9.31
C GLY A 69 5.90 -4.48 9.28
N ARG A 70 6.68 -3.44 8.93
CA ARG A 70 8.16 -3.49 8.91
C ARG A 70 8.75 -3.68 10.30
N VAL A 71 8.24 -2.98 11.31
CA VAL A 71 8.68 -3.13 12.71
C VAL A 71 8.44 -4.55 13.19
N ARG A 72 7.27 -5.14 12.90
CA ARG A 72 6.96 -6.54 13.24
C ARG A 72 7.89 -7.54 12.56
N LEU A 73 8.25 -7.31 11.29
CA LEU A 73 9.24 -8.13 10.59
C LEU A 73 10.64 -8.05 11.24
N LEU A 74 11.08 -6.85 11.60
CA LEU A 74 12.41 -6.62 12.16
C LEU A 74 12.56 -7.10 13.61
N VAL A 75 11.48 -7.05 14.40
CA VAL A 75 11.49 -7.41 15.83
C VAL A 75 11.07 -8.87 16.06
N GLY A 76 10.30 -9.49 15.16
CA GLY A 76 9.80 -10.87 15.28
C GLY A 76 10.71 -11.96 14.67
N GLY A 77 11.88 -11.59 14.15
CA GLY A 77 12.84 -12.51 13.52
C GLY A 77 14.09 -12.79 14.36
N GLY A 78 13.92 -13.09 15.66
CA GLY A 78 14.99 -13.47 16.59
C GLY A 78 14.80 -14.87 17.15
#